data_AF-A0A6N7Y2X7-F1
#
_entry.id   AF-A0A6N7Y2X7-F1
#
_cell.length_a   1.000
_cell.length_b   1.000
_cell.length_c   1.000
_cell.angle_alpha   90.00
_cell.angle_beta   90.00
_cell.angle_gamma   90.00
#
_symmetry.space_group_name_H-M   'P 1'
#
loop_
_entity.id
_entity.type
_entity.pdbx_description
1 polymer ?
#
loop_
_entity_poly.entity_id
_entity_poly.type
_entity_poly.pdbx_seq_one_letter_code
_entity_poly.pdbx_strand_id
1 'polypeptide(L)'
;MFKKRRLSFLVAMLLILSFIPTAFASANNYNFTSISRENEEAIITYVCDQVIESYAEYYTIPSISGQIVSLITESDGIHATVDVGFKKILLAKSASELPYIKGLESELANITDDNSNLLAKEQIDARKKDLDDNYIGKEQEENATFKVIIPIAKDGFSIEESTNVEICFQSETGEMNMSDFAPASESELFNKGVEEIDSILKSTDIERYVEIAAKTNPSSAKDYDRIKARGYVRDYSCGKCTTSPHACRNKNYPFYNGNDCANFVSQAIHAGGIATESNWKSGTNTWVNTGYSSSIYGLKDYMVDQGFFFASSNKNKAMAGSIIYWTSYSHVGLVDQNDTVTMTFCAHTNDRKSSSFKNISDVSFYIPVWDSYGGVWTPQN
;
A
#
# COMPACT_ATOMS: atom_id res chain seq x y z
N MET A 1 79.40 39.47 -60.83
CA MET A 1 79.08 38.95 -62.18
C MET A 1 78.80 37.45 -62.04
N PHE A 2 77.58 36.99 -62.37
CA PHE A 2 77.07 35.61 -62.59
C PHE A 2 77.83 34.40 -61.96
N LYS A 3 77.23 33.33 -61.40
CA LYS A 3 75.96 32.64 -61.66
C LYS A 3 75.85 31.44 -60.70
N LYS A 4 74.60 30.98 -60.51
CA LYS A 4 74.14 29.59 -60.29
C LYS A 4 74.46 28.95 -58.92
N ARG A 5 73.42 28.70 -58.11
CA ARG A 5 72.40 27.61 -58.18
C ARG A 5 72.91 26.29 -57.57
N ARG A 6 72.13 25.82 -56.60
CA ARG A 6 71.65 24.45 -56.27
C ARG A 6 71.77 24.23 -54.76
N LEU A 7 70.92 23.52 -54.05
CA LEU A 7 69.59 22.91 -54.26
C LEU A 7 69.35 22.15 -52.93
N SER A 8 68.23 22.43 -52.24
CA SER A 8 67.48 21.50 -51.34
C SER A 8 68.14 21.00 -50.03
N PHE A 9 67.45 20.58 -48.95
CA PHE A 9 66.04 20.20 -48.68
C PHE A 9 65.77 20.12 -47.14
N LEU A 10 64.49 20.30 -46.73
CA LEU A 10 63.76 19.73 -45.55
C LEU A 10 64.19 20.19 -44.13
N VAL A 11 63.33 20.55 -43.17
CA VAL A 11 62.09 19.90 -42.67
C VAL A 11 61.19 20.95 -41.98
N ALA A 12 59.87 20.92 -42.17
CA ALA A 12 58.90 21.31 -41.14
C ALA A 12 57.51 20.74 -41.42
N MET A 13 56.99 20.11 -40.38
CA MET A 13 55.81 19.25 -40.26
C MET A 13 54.52 20.09 -40.19
N LEU A 14 53.48 19.73 -40.95
CA LEU A 14 52.15 20.36 -40.88
C LEU A 14 51.10 19.30 -40.54
N LEU A 15 50.58 19.41 -39.32
CA LEU A 15 49.44 18.66 -38.79
C LEU A 15 48.16 19.06 -39.51
N ILE A 16 47.50 18.08 -40.12
CA ILE A 16 46.16 18.19 -40.69
C ILE A 16 45.17 17.91 -39.56
N LEU A 17 44.46 18.94 -39.08
CA LEU A 17 43.22 18.78 -38.33
C LEU A 17 42.05 19.12 -39.26
N SER A 18 41.37 18.08 -39.72
CA SER A 18 40.10 18.16 -40.44
C SER A 18 38.99 18.57 -39.46
N PHE A 19 38.42 19.77 -39.66
CA PHE A 19 37.16 20.18 -39.06
C PHE A 19 36.02 19.37 -39.71
N ILE A 20 35.46 18.42 -38.96
CA ILE A 20 34.13 17.88 -39.23
C ILE A 20 33.17 18.74 -38.40
N PRO A 21 32.24 19.51 -39.00
CA PRO A 21 31.18 20.12 -38.21
C PRO A 21 30.29 19.00 -37.67
N THR A 22 30.38 18.75 -36.36
CA THR A 22 29.34 18.03 -35.64
C THR A 22 28.07 18.87 -35.73
N ALA A 23 27.13 18.44 -36.56
CA ALA A 23 25.76 18.90 -36.49
C ALA A 23 25.23 18.50 -35.11
N PHE A 24 25.22 19.44 -34.16
CA PHE A 24 24.39 19.30 -32.98
C PHE A 24 22.95 19.31 -33.48
N ALA A 25 22.27 18.16 -33.39
CA ALA A 25 20.82 18.16 -33.42
C ALA A 25 20.37 19.08 -32.28
N SER A 26 19.74 20.21 -32.61
CA SER A 26 19.09 21.01 -31.57
C SER A 26 18.00 20.12 -30.98
N ALA A 27 18.10 19.81 -29.69
CA ALA A 27 16.95 19.33 -28.94
C ALA A 27 15.84 20.36 -29.16
N ASN A 28 14.78 19.95 -29.87
CA ASN A 28 13.57 20.74 -29.89
C ASN A 28 13.10 20.80 -28.44
N ASN A 29 13.27 21.96 -27.80
CA ASN A 29 12.65 22.24 -26.52
C ASN A 29 11.14 22.33 -26.77
N TYR A 30 10.47 21.17 -26.78
CA TYR A 30 9.02 21.11 -26.77
C TYR A 30 8.55 21.55 -25.39
N ASN A 31 8.15 22.81 -25.28
CA ASN A 31 7.62 23.38 -24.06
C ASN A 31 6.13 23.02 -23.97
N PHE A 32 5.80 21.76 -23.71
CA PHE A 32 4.42 21.32 -23.46
C PHE A 32 4.02 21.76 -22.05
N THR A 33 3.58 23.01 -21.92
CA THR A 33 2.89 23.50 -20.70
C THR A 33 1.47 22.96 -20.59
N SER A 34 0.98 22.30 -21.64
CA SER A 34 -0.27 21.55 -21.71
C SER A 34 -0.20 20.58 -22.89
N ILE A 35 -0.81 19.40 -22.73
CA ILE A 35 -1.10 18.47 -23.84
C ILE A 35 -2.58 18.61 -24.23
N SER A 36 -2.98 18.06 -25.38
CA SER A 36 -4.40 18.08 -25.75
C SER A 36 -5.22 17.24 -24.77
N ARG A 37 -6.49 17.58 -24.61
CA ARG A 37 -7.43 16.80 -23.80
C ARG A 37 -7.54 15.35 -24.26
N GLU A 38 -7.51 15.12 -25.57
CA GLU A 38 -7.51 13.77 -26.17
C GLU A 38 -6.31 12.96 -25.68
N ASN A 39 -5.15 13.59 -25.59
CA ASN A 39 -3.94 12.98 -25.07
C ASN A 39 -4.01 12.73 -23.56
N GLU A 40 -4.59 13.63 -22.77
CA GLU A 40 -4.84 13.40 -21.34
C GLU A 40 -5.77 12.19 -21.12
N GLU A 41 -6.86 12.11 -21.88
CA GLU A 41 -7.83 11.02 -21.83
C GLU A 41 -7.19 9.68 -22.25
N ALA A 42 -6.29 9.70 -23.24
CA ALA A 42 -5.55 8.52 -23.68
C ALA A 42 -4.56 8.02 -22.61
N ILE A 43 -3.84 8.92 -21.92
CA ILE A 43 -2.98 8.54 -20.77
C ILE A 43 -3.81 7.89 -19.66
N ILE A 44 -4.93 8.52 -19.29
CA ILE A 44 -5.81 8.00 -18.24
C ILE A 44 -6.34 6.61 -18.62
N THR A 45 -6.80 6.45 -19.86
CA THR A 45 -7.32 5.18 -20.38
C THR A 45 -6.25 4.10 -20.33
N TYR A 46 -5.04 4.39 -20.83
CA TYR A 46 -3.91 3.46 -20.77
C TYR A 46 -3.62 2.97 -19.34
N VAL A 47 -3.55 3.87 -18.36
CA VAL A 47 -3.32 3.48 -16.96
C VAL A 47 -4.48 2.64 -16.41
N CYS A 48 -5.72 3.03 -16.69
CA CYS A 48 -6.90 2.28 -16.23
C CYS A 48 -6.94 0.86 -16.81
N ASP A 49 -6.60 0.70 -18.09
CA ASP A 49 -6.54 -0.60 -18.74
C ASP A 49 -5.45 -1.48 -18.12
N GLN A 50 -4.26 -0.91 -17.83
CA GLN A 50 -3.20 -1.63 -17.11
C GLN A 50 -3.62 -2.09 -15.71
N VAL A 51 -4.42 -1.29 -14.99
CA VAL A 51 -5.02 -1.70 -13.70
C VAL A 51 -6.00 -2.86 -13.87
N ILE A 52 -6.87 -2.80 -14.88
CA ILE A 52 -7.84 -3.86 -15.20
C ILE A 52 -7.09 -5.17 -15.52
N GLU A 53 -6.10 -5.11 -16.41
CA GLU A 53 -5.29 -6.26 -16.81
C GLU A 53 -4.58 -6.89 -15.60
N SER A 54 -3.99 -6.06 -14.74
CA SER A 54 -3.25 -6.52 -13.55
C SER A 54 -4.13 -7.25 -12.54
N TYR A 55 -5.44 -7.01 -12.51
CA TYR A 55 -6.38 -7.58 -11.52
C TYR A 55 -7.30 -8.66 -12.10
N ALA A 56 -7.23 -8.89 -13.42
CA ALA A 56 -8.18 -9.74 -14.16
C ALA A 56 -8.21 -11.21 -13.70
N GLU A 57 -7.12 -11.72 -13.11
CA GLU A 57 -7.07 -13.09 -12.58
C GLU A 57 -8.04 -13.32 -11.41
N TYR A 58 -8.29 -12.30 -10.60
CA TYR A 58 -9.04 -12.44 -9.35
C TYR A 58 -10.28 -11.58 -9.24
N TYR A 59 -10.43 -10.55 -10.08
CA TYR A 59 -11.47 -9.56 -9.94
C TYR A 59 -12.17 -9.22 -11.25
N THR A 60 -13.45 -8.86 -11.14
CA THR A 60 -14.08 -7.94 -12.09
C THR A 60 -13.95 -6.51 -11.57
N ILE A 61 -13.70 -5.55 -12.46
CA ILE A 61 -13.69 -4.11 -12.14
C ILE A 61 -14.93 -3.44 -12.76
N PRO A 62 -16.07 -3.36 -12.04
CA PRO A 62 -17.29 -2.74 -12.57
C PRO A 62 -17.19 -1.21 -12.75
N SER A 63 -16.27 -0.54 -12.07
CA SER A 63 -16.04 0.90 -12.24
C SER A 63 -14.60 1.27 -11.98
N ILE A 64 -14.04 2.10 -12.86
CA ILE A 64 -12.70 2.67 -12.75
C ILE A 64 -12.71 4.09 -13.30
N SER A 65 -11.91 4.96 -12.70
CA SER A 65 -11.69 6.32 -13.18
C SER A 65 -10.30 6.77 -12.80
N GLY A 66 -9.65 7.53 -13.67
CA GLY A 66 -8.37 8.16 -13.39
C GLY A 66 -8.41 9.68 -13.52
N GLN A 67 -7.45 10.34 -12.90
CA GLN A 67 -7.24 11.77 -12.98
C GLN A 67 -5.73 12.05 -13.05
N ILE A 68 -5.31 12.84 -14.04
CA ILE A 68 -3.96 13.40 -14.07
C ILE A 68 -3.86 14.48 -13.00
N VAL A 69 -2.96 14.29 -12.04
CA VAL A 69 -2.71 15.23 -10.93
C VAL A 69 -1.38 15.97 -11.04
N SER A 70 -0.50 15.50 -11.92
CA SER A 70 0.73 16.20 -12.30
C SER A 70 1.11 15.83 -13.73
N LEU A 71 1.62 16.80 -14.48
CA LEU A 71 2.13 16.61 -15.83
C LEU A 71 3.35 17.50 -16.02
N ILE A 72 4.49 16.86 -16.29
CA ILE A 72 5.79 17.51 -16.44
C ILE A 72 6.39 17.04 -17.76
N THR A 73 6.97 17.96 -18.52
CA THR A 73 7.71 17.63 -19.74
C THR A 73 9.19 17.75 -19.45
N GLU A 74 9.93 16.68 -19.69
CA GLU A 74 11.37 16.62 -19.53
C GLU A 74 12.05 16.23 -20.85
N SER A 75 13.37 16.17 -20.86
CA SER A 75 14.14 15.86 -22.08
C SER A 75 13.93 14.43 -22.59
N ASP A 76 13.50 13.53 -21.72
CA ASP A 76 13.28 12.10 -21.99
C ASP A 76 11.82 11.76 -22.31
N GLY A 77 10.86 12.63 -21.97
CA GLY A 77 9.45 12.30 -22.14
C GLY A 77 8.48 13.25 -21.46
N ILE A 78 7.20 12.89 -21.56
CA ILE A 78 6.15 13.41 -20.68
C ILE A 78 6.04 12.49 -19.47
N HIS A 79 6.11 13.09 -18.29
CA HIS A 79 5.95 12.45 -16.99
C HIS A 79 4.59 12.85 -16.43
N ALA A 80 3.65 11.92 -16.41
CA ALA A 80 2.32 12.12 -15.84
C ALA A 80 2.19 11.37 -14.51
N THR A 81 1.55 11.99 -13.52
CA THR A 81 1.05 11.30 -12.32
C THR A 81 -0.45 11.16 -12.42
N VAL A 82 -0.94 9.93 -12.36
CA VAL A 82 -2.35 9.57 -12.51
C VAL A 82 -2.83 8.93 -11.21
N ASP A 83 -3.79 9.57 -10.55
CA ASP A 83 -4.53 8.96 -9.44
C ASP A 83 -5.69 8.16 -10.03
N VAL A 84 -5.85 6.90 -9.62
CA VAL A 84 -6.88 5.96 -10.10
C VAL A 84 -7.71 5.48 -8.92
N GLY A 85 -9.02 5.65 -9.02
CA GLY A 85 -10.00 5.09 -8.10
C GLY A 85 -10.86 4.05 -8.81
N PHE A 86 -11.02 2.88 -8.21
CA PHE A 86 -11.77 1.79 -8.80
C PHE A 86 -12.53 0.98 -7.76
N LYS A 87 -13.52 0.23 -8.24
CA LYS A 87 -14.24 -0.78 -7.47
C LYS A 87 -13.95 -2.14 -8.07
N LYS A 88 -13.70 -3.12 -7.23
CA LYS A 88 -13.45 -4.50 -7.62
C LYS A 88 -14.39 -5.46 -6.90
N ILE A 89 -14.69 -6.59 -7.52
CA ILE A 89 -15.47 -7.69 -6.95
C ILE A 89 -14.70 -8.97 -7.21
N LEU A 90 -14.48 -9.78 -6.17
CA LEU A 90 -13.81 -11.08 -6.31
C LEU A 90 -14.58 -11.99 -7.28
N LEU A 91 -13.84 -12.68 -8.13
CA LEU A 91 -14.39 -13.71 -9.02
C LEU A 91 -14.88 -14.93 -8.23
N ALA A 92 -14.16 -15.27 -7.14
CA ALA A 92 -14.52 -16.33 -6.19
C ALA A 92 -15.96 -16.18 -5.67
N LYS A 93 -16.68 -17.29 -5.56
CA LYS A 93 -18.07 -17.37 -5.07
C LYS A 93 -18.19 -17.77 -3.61
N SER A 94 -17.08 -18.17 -3.00
CA SER A 94 -16.96 -18.42 -1.57
C SER A 94 -15.50 -18.25 -1.12
N ALA A 95 -15.29 -18.09 0.18
CA ALA A 95 -13.96 -17.99 0.76
C ALA A 95 -13.10 -19.23 0.44
N SER A 96 -13.68 -20.43 0.39
CA SER A 96 -12.97 -21.67 0.04
C SER A 96 -12.43 -21.72 -1.39
N GLU A 97 -12.88 -20.84 -2.28
CA GLU A 97 -12.32 -20.76 -3.63
C GLU A 97 -11.03 -19.93 -3.70
N LEU A 98 -10.76 -19.12 -2.67
CA LEU A 98 -9.57 -18.26 -2.61
C LEU A 98 -8.29 -19.12 -2.41
N PRO A 99 -7.21 -18.86 -3.17
CA PRO A 99 -6.00 -19.69 -3.10
C PRO A 99 -5.40 -19.83 -1.71
N TYR A 100 -5.36 -18.74 -0.94
CA TYR A 100 -4.87 -18.74 0.43
C TYR A 100 -5.69 -19.66 1.35
N ILE A 101 -7.03 -19.63 1.24
CA ILE A 101 -7.89 -20.53 2.03
C ILE A 101 -7.72 -21.98 1.60
N LYS A 102 -7.57 -22.26 0.31
CA LYS A 102 -7.23 -23.62 -0.17
C LYS A 102 -5.92 -24.13 0.43
N GLY A 103 -4.91 -23.27 0.56
CA GLY A 103 -3.65 -23.60 1.22
C GLY A 103 -3.84 -24.00 2.68
N LEU A 104 -4.58 -23.18 3.44
CA LEU A 104 -4.94 -23.48 4.84
C LEU A 104 -5.69 -24.81 4.98
N GLU A 105 -6.73 -25.02 4.16
CA GLU A 105 -7.56 -26.24 4.21
C GLU A 105 -6.79 -27.49 3.78
N SER A 106 -5.85 -27.35 2.83
CA SER A 106 -4.96 -28.44 2.41
C SER A 106 -4.10 -28.93 3.57
N GLU A 107 -3.52 -28.02 4.36
CA GLU A 107 -2.63 -28.39 5.45
C GLU A 107 -3.40 -28.80 6.72
N LEU A 108 -4.59 -28.24 6.96
CA LEU A 108 -5.50 -28.70 8.01
C LEU A 108 -5.79 -30.22 7.93
N ALA A 109 -5.89 -30.77 6.71
CA ALA A 109 -6.13 -32.20 6.49
C ALA A 109 -4.96 -33.10 6.93
N ASN A 110 -3.76 -32.54 7.09
CA ASN A 110 -2.56 -33.27 7.51
C ASN A 110 -2.33 -33.22 9.04
N ILE A 111 -3.07 -32.39 9.77
CA ILE A 111 -2.94 -32.26 11.22
C ILE A 111 -3.59 -33.46 11.91
N THR A 112 -2.77 -34.25 12.61
CA THR A 112 -3.19 -35.48 13.31
C THR A 112 -3.50 -35.30 14.79
N ASP A 113 -3.01 -34.23 15.42
CA ASP A 113 -3.35 -33.89 16.81
C ASP A 113 -4.72 -33.20 16.87
N ASP A 114 -5.67 -33.78 17.61
CA ASP A 114 -7.05 -33.31 17.67
C ASP A 114 -7.19 -31.86 18.18
N ASN A 115 -6.36 -31.46 19.16
CA ASN A 115 -6.42 -30.12 19.72
C ASN A 115 -5.90 -29.07 18.74
N SER A 116 -4.76 -29.37 18.10
CA SER A 116 -4.17 -28.55 17.05
C SER A 116 -5.12 -28.42 15.86
N ASN A 117 -5.76 -29.53 15.47
CA ASN A 117 -6.73 -29.55 14.39
C ASN A 117 -7.95 -28.67 14.73
N LEU A 118 -8.51 -28.80 15.94
CA LEU A 118 -9.63 -27.99 16.40
C LEU A 118 -9.28 -26.49 16.41
N LEU A 119 -8.13 -26.11 16.95
CA LEU A 119 -7.70 -24.71 16.97
C LEU A 119 -7.54 -24.16 15.55
N ALA A 120 -6.80 -24.85 14.69
CA ALA A 120 -6.58 -24.43 13.31
C ALA A 120 -7.92 -24.29 12.58
N LYS A 121 -8.83 -25.24 12.77
CA LYS A 121 -10.17 -25.21 12.20
C LYS A 121 -10.97 -23.99 12.68
N GLU A 122 -10.96 -23.66 13.97
CA GLU A 122 -11.66 -22.47 14.49
C GLU A 122 -11.14 -21.18 13.83
N GLN A 123 -9.82 -21.05 13.65
CA GLN A 123 -9.22 -19.89 12.99
C GLN A 123 -9.58 -19.80 11.51
N ILE A 124 -9.54 -20.93 10.79
CA ILE A 124 -9.91 -20.99 9.37
C ILE A 124 -11.41 -20.67 9.20
N ASP A 125 -12.28 -21.25 10.02
CA ASP A 125 -13.72 -21.01 9.95
C ASP A 125 -14.06 -19.53 10.24
N ALA A 126 -13.40 -18.91 11.23
CA ALA A 126 -13.51 -17.48 11.50
C ALA A 126 -13.07 -16.62 10.29
N ARG A 127 -11.92 -16.95 9.69
CA ARG A 127 -11.39 -16.23 8.52
C ARG A 127 -12.30 -16.37 7.30
N LYS A 128 -12.81 -17.58 7.03
CA LYS A 128 -13.77 -17.83 5.96
C LYS A 128 -15.05 -17.04 6.14
N LYS A 129 -15.59 -17.02 7.37
CA LYS A 129 -16.78 -16.24 7.70
C LYS A 129 -16.57 -14.75 7.42
N ASP A 130 -15.43 -14.18 7.81
CA ASP A 130 -15.09 -12.79 7.48
C ASP A 130 -15.07 -12.56 5.97
N LEU A 131 -14.40 -13.44 5.22
CA LEU A 131 -14.29 -13.35 3.77
C LEU A 131 -15.66 -13.43 3.06
N ASP A 132 -16.48 -14.43 3.41
CA ASP A 132 -17.80 -14.63 2.84
C ASP A 132 -18.74 -13.45 3.10
N ASP A 133 -18.73 -12.92 4.33
CA ASP A 133 -19.66 -11.86 4.71
C ASP A 133 -19.25 -10.47 4.20
N ASN A 134 -17.94 -10.17 4.21
CA ASN A 134 -17.43 -8.82 3.95
C ASN A 134 -16.86 -8.61 2.54
N TYR A 135 -16.48 -9.67 1.81
CA TYR A 135 -15.71 -9.53 0.57
C TYR A 135 -16.31 -10.31 -0.61
N ILE A 136 -16.79 -11.53 -0.40
CA ILE A 136 -17.36 -12.34 -1.48
C ILE A 136 -18.65 -11.70 -2.03
N GLY A 137 -18.66 -11.45 -3.34
CA GLY A 137 -19.77 -10.79 -4.03
C GLY A 137 -20.02 -9.33 -3.61
N LYS A 138 -19.08 -8.70 -2.88
CA LYS A 138 -19.18 -7.29 -2.47
C LYS A 138 -18.27 -6.41 -3.33
N GLU A 139 -18.74 -5.19 -3.61
CA GLU A 139 -17.88 -4.14 -4.16
C GLU A 139 -16.87 -3.68 -3.12
N GLN A 140 -15.60 -3.66 -3.52
CA GLN A 140 -14.47 -3.22 -2.71
C GLN A 140 -13.86 -1.98 -3.37
N GLU A 141 -13.77 -0.87 -2.65
CA GLU A 141 -13.14 0.38 -3.15
C GLU A 141 -11.62 0.28 -3.00
N GLU A 142 -10.87 0.67 -4.02
CA GLU A 142 -9.41 0.78 -3.97
C GLU A 142 -8.96 2.04 -4.72
N ASN A 143 -7.96 2.73 -4.16
CA ASN A 143 -7.30 3.87 -4.78
C ASN A 143 -5.80 3.59 -4.94
N ALA A 144 -5.22 4.06 -6.03
CA ALA A 144 -3.80 3.90 -6.36
C ALA A 144 -3.28 5.12 -7.12
N THR A 145 -1.99 5.39 -7.03
CA THR A 145 -1.32 6.43 -7.81
C THR A 145 -0.27 5.80 -8.70
N PHE A 146 -0.19 6.25 -9.95
CA PHE A 146 0.76 5.79 -10.94
C PHE A 146 1.56 6.94 -11.51
N LYS A 147 2.83 6.69 -11.81
CA LYS A 147 3.66 7.54 -12.64
C LYS A 147 3.79 6.89 -14.01
N VAL A 148 3.57 7.68 -15.06
CA VAL A 148 3.67 7.26 -16.45
C VAL A 148 4.72 8.10 -17.14
N ILE A 149 5.68 7.45 -17.79
CA ILE A 149 6.72 8.11 -18.58
C ILE A 149 6.50 7.73 -20.03
N ILE A 150 6.23 8.73 -20.86
CA ILE A 150 5.90 8.58 -22.27
C ILE A 150 7.01 9.24 -23.08
N PRO A 151 7.83 8.47 -23.81
CA PRO A 151 8.90 9.03 -24.62
C PRO A 151 8.35 9.99 -25.69
N ILE A 152 9.06 11.07 -25.98
CA ILE A 152 8.71 11.97 -27.09
C ILE A 152 9.00 11.25 -28.42
N ALA A 153 7.96 10.99 -29.22
CA ALA A 153 8.14 10.50 -30.58
C ALA A 153 8.64 11.62 -31.52
N LYS A 154 9.31 11.25 -32.62
CA LYS A 154 9.86 12.22 -33.59
C LYS A 154 8.82 13.17 -34.19
N ASP A 155 7.56 12.72 -34.27
CA ASP A 155 6.48 13.41 -34.97
C ASP A 155 5.48 14.11 -34.02
N GLY A 156 5.72 14.06 -32.69
CA GLY A 156 4.86 14.68 -31.68
C GLY A 156 4.61 13.75 -30.49
N PHE A 157 3.59 14.08 -29.69
CA PHE A 157 3.12 13.25 -28.59
C PHE A 157 1.91 12.41 -29.03
N SER A 158 2.00 11.10 -28.90
CA SER A 158 0.89 10.15 -29.07
C SER A 158 1.17 8.90 -28.24
N ILE A 159 0.29 8.56 -27.30
CA ILE A 159 0.47 7.36 -26.48
C ILE A 159 0.25 6.08 -27.28
N GLU A 160 -0.68 6.09 -28.25
CA GLU A 160 -0.97 4.93 -29.12
C GLU A 160 0.21 4.56 -30.02
N GLU A 161 0.99 5.56 -30.43
CA GLU A 161 2.16 5.37 -31.28
C GLU A 161 3.46 5.25 -30.49
N SER A 162 3.41 5.46 -29.16
CA SER A 162 4.58 5.41 -28.30
C SER A 162 4.98 3.97 -27.99
N THR A 163 6.18 3.59 -28.44
CA THR A 163 6.84 2.37 -27.98
C THR A 163 7.64 2.67 -26.71
N ASN A 164 7.60 1.78 -25.71
CA ASN A 164 8.29 1.90 -24.41
C ASN A 164 7.69 2.92 -23.43
N VAL A 165 6.36 2.95 -23.30
CA VAL A 165 5.70 3.65 -22.19
C VAL A 165 6.03 2.92 -20.89
N GLU A 166 6.62 3.62 -19.92
CA GLU A 166 6.88 3.09 -18.59
C GLU A 166 5.75 3.48 -17.63
N ILE A 167 5.34 2.52 -16.80
CA ILE A 167 4.34 2.74 -15.74
C ILE A 167 4.87 2.18 -14.42
N CYS A 168 4.84 3.03 -13.40
CA CYS A 168 5.28 2.70 -12.05
C CYS A 168 4.14 2.97 -11.07
N PHE A 169 3.92 2.05 -10.13
CA PHE A 169 3.03 2.25 -8.99
C PHE A 169 3.72 3.09 -7.91
N GLN A 170 3.04 4.10 -7.37
CA GLN A 170 3.56 4.91 -6.26
C GLN A 170 3.03 4.37 -4.93
N SER A 171 3.91 3.69 -4.20
CA SER A 171 3.65 3.20 -2.84
C SER A 171 3.99 4.27 -1.78
N GLU A 172 3.70 3.96 -0.51
CA GLU A 172 4.11 4.79 0.64
C GLU A 172 5.62 5.00 0.75
N THR A 173 6.43 4.05 0.29
CA THR A 173 7.90 4.09 0.42
C THR A 173 8.61 4.44 -0.89
N GLY A 174 7.88 4.69 -1.97
CA GLY A 174 8.45 5.09 -3.25
C GLY A 174 7.82 4.39 -4.47
N GLU A 175 8.48 4.57 -5.61
CA GLU A 175 8.08 3.99 -6.90
C GLU A 175 8.39 2.48 -6.95
N MET A 176 7.43 1.71 -7.44
CA MET A 176 7.50 0.26 -7.67
C MET A 176 7.14 -0.05 -9.11
N ASN A 177 7.56 -1.20 -9.63
CA ASN A 177 7.19 -1.59 -10.98
C ASN A 177 5.70 -1.93 -11.04
N MET A 178 5.08 -1.78 -12.22
CA MET A 178 3.68 -2.18 -12.40
C MET A 178 3.43 -3.67 -12.12
N SER A 179 4.43 -4.54 -12.35
CA SER A 179 4.34 -5.96 -11.97
C SER A 179 4.18 -6.16 -10.46
N ASP A 180 4.73 -5.26 -9.64
CA ASP A 180 4.62 -5.33 -8.18
C ASP A 180 3.25 -4.81 -7.68
N PHE A 181 2.50 -4.13 -8.54
CA PHE A 181 1.11 -3.73 -8.29
C PHE A 181 0.13 -4.88 -8.50
N ALA A 182 0.41 -5.81 -9.41
CA ALA A 182 -0.43 -6.98 -9.61
C ALA A 182 -0.53 -7.83 -8.32
N PRO A 183 -1.70 -8.47 -8.04
CA PRO A 183 -1.78 -9.47 -6.99
C PRO A 183 -0.80 -10.61 -7.21
N ALA A 184 -0.42 -11.28 -6.12
CA ALA A 184 0.43 -12.46 -6.21
C ALA A 184 -0.26 -13.61 -6.96
N SER A 185 0.54 -14.49 -7.58
CA SER A 185 0.03 -15.66 -8.30
C SER A 185 -0.75 -16.62 -7.41
N GLU A 186 -1.61 -17.47 -8.00
CA GLU A 186 -2.41 -18.45 -7.27
C GLU A 186 -1.51 -19.36 -6.42
N SER A 187 -0.38 -19.81 -6.99
CA SER A 187 0.59 -20.65 -6.29
C SER A 187 1.24 -19.97 -5.09
N GLU A 188 1.55 -18.68 -5.19
CA GLU A 188 2.18 -17.92 -4.10
C GLU A 188 1.18 -17.71 -2.95
N LEU A 189 -0.06 -17.36 -3.29
CA LEU A 189 -1.13 -17.20 -2.30
C LEU A 189 -1.48 -18.52 -1.62
N PHE A 190 -1.52 -19.63 -2.37
CA PHE A 190 -1.71 -20.97 -1.84
C PHE A 190 -0.59 -21.34 -0.84
N ASN A 191 0.67 -21.16 -1.22
CA ASN A 191 1.81 -21.48 -0.35
C ASN A 191 1.81 -20.62 0.93
N LYS A 192 1.43 -19.35 0.85
CA LYS A 192 1.24 -18.50 2.04
C LYS A 192 0.16 -19.05 2.98
N GLY A 193 -0.89 -19.67 2.43
CA GLY A 193 -1.92 -20.34 3.22
C GLY A 193 -1.38 -21.58 3.93
N VAL A 194 -0.56 -22.37 3.25
CA VAL A 194 0.13 -23.53 3.85
C VAL A 194 1.06 -23.09 4.98
N GLU A 195 1.87 -22.07 4.75
CA GLU A 195 2.81 -21.52 5.75
C GLU A 195 2.12 -20.94 6.99
N GLU A 196 0.89 -20.42 6.85
CA GLU A 196 0.17 -19.85 7.98
C GLU A 196 -0.25 -20.90 9.02
N ILE A 197 -0.53 -22.15 8.62
CA ILE A 197 -0.91 -23.20 9.58
C ILE A 197 0.19 -23.43 10.61
N ASP A 198 1.45 -23.47 10.18
CA ASP A 198 2.59 -23.55 11.10
C ASP A 198 2.59 -22.41 12.12
N SER A 199 2.18 -21.20 11.69
CA SER A 199 2.05 -20.08 12.60
C SER A 199 0.87 -20.27 13.55
N ILE A 200 -0.32 -20.64 13.06
CA ILE A 200 -1.48 -20.92 13.91
C ILE A 200 -1.13 -21.99 14.97
N LEU A 201 -0.41 -23.04 14.58
CA LEU A 201 -0.03 -24.13 15.48
C LEU A 201 1.10 -23.75 16.43
N LYS A 202 2.11 -22.99 16.02
CA LYS A 202 3.16 -22.53 16.96
C LYS A 202 2.61 -21.63 18.09
N SER A 203 1.40 -21.07 17.92
CA SER A 203 0.72 -20.36 19.01
C SER A 203 0.20 -21.29 20.13
N THR A 204 0.14 -22.63 19.92
CA THR A 204 -0.41 -23.59 20.89
C THR A 204 0.50 -23.90 22.07
N ASP A 205 1.81 -23.70 21.94
CA ASP A 205 2.75 -24.20 22.97
C ASP A 205 3.16 -23.15 24.02
N ILE A 206 3.11 -21.83 23.76
CA ILE A 206 3.74 -20.84 24.68
C ILE A 206 2.98 -19.50 24.90
N GLU A 207 1.93 -19.10 24.18
CA GLU A 207 1.49 -17.67 24.19
C GLU A 207 0.07 -17.36 24.69
N ARG A 208 -0.36 -18.03 25.77
CA ARG A 208 -1.37 -17.45 26.70
C ARG A 208 -0.77 -16.35 27.60
N TYR A 209 0.41 -15.87 27.21
CA TYR A 209 1.13 -14.68 27.67
C TYR A 209 0.52 -13.44 26.98
N VAL A 210 -0.70 -13.04 27.32
CA VAL A 210 -0.92 -11.87 28.19
C VAL A 210 0.26 -11.59 29.15
N GLU A 211 1.49 -11.41 28.62
CA GLU A 211 2.69 -11.09 29.39
C GLU A 211 2.51 -9.69 29.97
N ILE A 212 1.89 -9.64 31.15
CA ILE A 212 1.76 -8.46 32.00
C ILE A 212 1.21 -7.25 31.23
N ALA A 213 0.08 -7.43 30.55
CA ALA A 213 -0.68 -6.27 30.07
C ALA A 213 -0.94 -5.36 31.28
N ALA A 214 -0.52 -4.10 31.20
CA ALA A 214 -0.80 -3.11 32.22
C ALA A 214 -2.28 -2.74 32.08
N LYS A 215 -3.20 -3.58 32.58
CA LYS A 215 -4.66 -3.40 32.48
C LYS A 215 -5.14 -2.23 33.34
N THR A 216 -4.68 -1.03 33.01
CA THR A 216 -5.10 0.23 33.63
C THR A 216 -6.36 0.74 32.94
N ASN A 217 -6.49 0.50 31.63
CA ASN A 217 -7.69 0.82 30.88
C ASN A 217 -8.88 -0.04 31.34
N PRO A 218 -10.10 0.53 31.47
CA PRO A 218 -11.30 -0.24 31.84
C PRO A 218 -11.78 -1.22 30.75
N SER A 219 -11.29 -1.08 29.52
CA SER A 219 -11.62 -1.97 28.39
C SER A 219 -10.77 -3.23 28.41
N SER A 220 -11.29 -4.27 27.77
CA SER A 220 -10.61 -5.51 27.43
C SER A 220 -10.40 -5.61 25.92
N ALA A 221 -9.53 -6.53 25.47
CA ALA A 221 -9.36 -6.81 24.04
C ALA A 221 -10.68 -7.15 23.32
N LYS A 222 -11.65 -7.75 24.04
CA LYS A 222 -12.96 -8.12 23.48
C LYS A 222 -13.87 -6.93 23.20
N ASP A 223 -13.60 -5.77 23.79
CA ASP A 223 -14.39 -4.56 23.57
C ASP A 223 -14.04 -3.87 22.24
N TYR A 224 -12.94 -4.26 21.59
CA TYR A 224 -12.55 -3.73 20.29
C TYR A 224 -13.32 -4.40 19.13
N ASP A 225 -14.24 -3.65 18.55
CA ASP A 225 -14.95 -3.96 17.30
C ASP A 225 -14.14 -3.45 16.09
N ARG A 226 -13.39 -4.36 15.46
CA ARG A 226 -12.50 -4.05 14.35
C ARG A 226 -13.26 -3.59 13.09
N ILE A 227 -14.52 -4.01 12.95
CA ILE A 227 -15.36 -3.64 11.80
C ILE A 227 -15.91 -2.22 11.96
N LYS A 228 -16.24 -1.80 13.18
CA LYS A 228 -16.55 -0.39 13.47
C LYS A 228 -15.35 0.52 13.25
N ALA A 229 -14.16 0.11 13.70
CA ALA A 229 -12.93 0.88 13.46
C ALA A 229 -12.63 1.02 11.96
N ARG A 230 -12.79 -0.06 11.18
CA ARG A 230 -12.76 -0.03 9.70
C ARG A 230 -13.75 0.98 9.13
N GLY A 231 -15.01 0.94 9.57
CA GLY A 231 -16.05 1.87 9.12
C GLY A 231 -15.65 3.32 9.38
N TYR A 232 -15.14 3.60 10.59
CA TYR A 232 -14.67 4.92 10.98
C TYR A 232 -13.60 5.47 10.02
N VAL A 233 -12.56 4.69 9.73
CA VAL A 233 -11.49 5.19 8.86
C VAL A 233 -11.93 5.38 7.42
N ARG A 234 -12.92 4.63 6.94
CA ARG A 234 -13.50 4.86 5.61
C ARG A 234 -14.35 6.13 5.55
N ASP A 235 -15.10 6.42 6.61
CA ASP A 235 -15.95 7.62 6.69
C ASP A 235 -15.15 8.91 6.83
N TYR A 236 -14.01 8.84 7.53
CA TYR A 236 -13.21 10.02 7.90
C TYR A 236 -11.89 10.16 7.14
N SER A 237 -11.68 9.44 6.05
CA SER A 237 -10.50 9.59 5.16
C SER A 237 -10.88 10.14 3.78
N CYS A 238 -9.87 10.65 3.08
CA CYS A 238 -9.94 11.06 1.68
C CYS A 238 -8.74 10.48 0.93
N GLY A 239 -8.85 10.31 -0.39
CA GLY A 239 -7.76 9.78 -1.20
C GLY A 239 -6.52 10.69 -1.20
N LYS A 240 -6.73 12.00 -1.36
CA LYS A 240 -5.68 13.04 -1.28
C LYS A 240 -6.35 14.39 -1.03
N CYS A 241 -6.33 14.91 0.20
CA CYS A 241 -6.93 16.21 0.46
C CYS A 241 -5.96 17.35 0.12
N THR A 242 -6.47 18.39 -0.53
CA THR A 242 -5.73 19.62 -0.82
C THR A 242 -5.91 20.71 0.25
N THR A 243 -6.77 20.45 1.24
CA THR A 243 -7.12 21.40 2.31
C THR A 243 -6.51 20.98 3.63
N SER A 244 -6.01 21.94 4.41
CA SER A 244 -5.64 21.74 5.82
C SER A 244 -6.43 22.71 6.72
N PRO A 245 -7.23 22.23 7.69
CA PRO A 245 -7.50 20.82 8.01
C PRO A 245 -8.24 20.07 6.90
N HIS A 246 -8.09 18.74 6.86
CA HIS A 246 -8.68 17.89 5.83
C HIS A 246 -10.21 17.92 5.91
N ALA A 247 -10.91 18.05 4.78
CA ALA A 247 -12.37 18.16 4.77
C ALA A 247 -13.06 16.87 5.28
N CYS A 248 -12.43 15.72 5.09
CA CYS A 248 -12.93 14.41 5.53
C CYS A 248 -12.73 14.15 7.02
N ARG A 249 -11.95 14.96 7.75
CA ARG A 249 -11.63 14.65 9.14
C ARG A 249 -12.87 14.64 10.03
N ASN A 250 -12.79 13.91 11.13
CA ASN A 250 -13.77 14.06 12.20
C ASN A 250 -13.59 15.42 12.91
N LYS A 251 -14.59 16.30 12.80
CA LYS A 251 -14.57 17.65 13.37
C LYS A 251 -14.66 17.67 14.90
N ASN A 252 -15.02 16.55 15.53
CA ASN A 252 -15.10 16.42 16.99
C ASN A 252 -13.72 16.31 17.65
N TYR A 253 -12.66 16.08 16.88
CA TYR A 253 -11.30 15.96 17.38
C TYR A 253 -10.42 17.12 16.91
N PRO A 254 -9.38 17.49 17.69
CA PRO A 254 -8.31 18.34 17.21
C PRO A 254 -7.64 17.73 15.97
N PHE A 255 -7.11 18.58 15.11
CA PHE A 255 -6.38 18.19 13.91
C PHE A 255 -4.92 18.65 14.03
N TYR A 256 -3.98 17.76 13.70
CA TYR A 256 -2.55 18.01 13.78
C TYR A 256 -1.94 18.12 12.38
N ASN A 257 -1.78 19.35 11.89
CA ASN A 257 -1.29 19.58 10.52
C ASN A 257 0.05 18.87 10.26
N GLY A 258 0.08 18.06 9.19
CA GLY A 258 1.25 17.26 8.79
C GLY A 258 1.60 16.09 9.73
N ASN A 259 0.86 15.86 10.83
CA ASN A 259 1.20 14.86 11.85
C ASN A 259 -0.03 14.18 12.47
N ASP A 260 -1.13 14.05 11.70
CA ASP A 260 -2.43 13.60 12.22
C ASP A 260 -2.60 12.06 12.18
N CYS A 261 -1.65 11.33 11.63
CA CYS A 261 -1.76 9.87 11.41
C CYS A 261 -2.14 9.08 12.68
N ALA A 262 -1.39 9.22 13.77
CA ALA A 262 -1.70 8.50 15.02
C ALA A 262 -2.98 9.03 15.69
N ASN A 263 -3.24 10.33 15.64
CA ASN A 263 -4.50 10.90 16.13
C ASN A 263 -5.71 10.30 15.41
N PHE A 264 -5.65 10.15 14.08
CA PHE A 264 -6.68 9.55 13.26
C PHE A 264 -6.91 8.07 13.61
N VAL A 265 -5.85 7.27 13.69
CA VAL A 265 -5.96 5.85 14.05
C VAL A 265 -6.46 5.66 15.49
N SER A 266 -6.01 6.49 16.44
CA SER A 266 -6.51 6.46 17.83
C SER A 266 -8.02 6.74 17.90
N GLN A 267 -8.53 7.69 17.11
CA GLN A 267 -9.96 7.94 17.01
C GLN A 267 -10.73 6.73 16.49
N ALA A 268 -10.20 6.06 15.47
CA ALA A 268 -10.80 4.85 14.92
C ALA A 268 -10.84 3.71 15.95
N ILE A 269 -9.77 3.54 16.72
CA ILE A 269 -9.70 2.51 17.76
C ILE A 269 -10.71 2.82 18.89
N HIS A 270 -10.85 4.08 19.26
CA HIS A 270 -11.86 4.51 20.22
C HIS A 270 -13.29 4.31 19.69
N ALA A 271 -13.56 4.65 18.44
CA ALA A 271 -14.84 4.38 17.78
C ALA A 271 -15.13 2.87 17.66
N GLY A 272 -14.07 2.05 17.59
CA GLY A 272 -14.11 0.60 17.70
C GLY A 272 -14.47 0.09 19.09
N GLY A 273 -14.46 0.92 20.14
CA GLY A 273 -14.97 0.56 21.47
C GLY A 273 -13.94 0.57 22.60
N ILE A 274 -12.65 0.77 22.32
CA ILE A 274 -11.66 0.97 23.39
C ILE A 274 -11.91 2.31 24.08
N ALA A 275 -12.22 2.28 25.37
CA ALA A 275 -12.51 3.47 26.16
C ALA A 275 -11.25 4.33 26.38
N THR A 276 -11.45 5.65 26.42
CA THR A 276 -10.39 6.60 26.78
C THR A 276 -10.07 6.57 28.27
N GLU A 277 -8.84 6.89 28.64
CA GLU A 277 -8.41 7.12 30.03
C GLU A 277 -7.47 8.33 30.15
N SER A 278 -6.79 8.50 31.30
CA SER A 278 -6.03 9.73 31.57
C SER A 278 -4.83 9.93 30.64
N ASN A 279 -4.09 8.86 30.32
CA ASN A 279 -2.91 8.87 29.45
C ASN A 279 -3.24 8.56 27.99
N TRP A 280 -4.36 7.88 27.69
CA TRP A 280 -4.84 7.63 26.33
C TRP A 280 -6.20 8.29 26.07
N LYS A 281 -6.17 9.52 25.54
CA LYS A 281 -7.34 10.28 25.10
C LYS A 281 -6.92 11.39 24.14
N SER A 282 -7.88 11.94 23.40
CA SER A 282 -7.64 13.08 22.49
C SER A 282 -6.76 14.16 23.13
N GLY A 283 -5.64 14.46 22.48
CA GLY A 283 -4.69 15.49 22.88
C GLY A 283 -3.54 15.04 23.77
N THR A 284 -3.50 13.79 24.25
CA THR A 284 -2.34 13.26 24.99
C THR A 284 -1.26 12.76 24.05
N ASN A 285 -0.01 12.75 24.53
CA ASN A 285 1.14 12.25 23.76
C ASN A 285 0.92 10.81 23.28
N THR A 286 0.40 9.92 24.13
CA THR A 286 0.13 8.52 23.77
C THR A 286 -0.89 8.38 22.64
N TRP A 287 -1.85 9.32 22.54
CA TRP A 287 -2.89 9.31 21.52
C TRP A 287 -2.41 9.85 20.17
N VAL A 288 -1.58 10.89 20.18
CA VAL A 288 -1.20 11.63 18.97
C VAL A 288 0.15 11.23 18.38
N ASN A 289 0.95 10.42 19.10
CA ASN A 289 2.23 9.91 18.62
C ASN A 289 2.11 8.45 18.17
N THR A 290 2.92 8.05 17.20
CA THR A 290 2.96 6.67 16.67
C THR A 290 3.64 5.69 17.63
N GLY A 291 4.65 6.13 18.38
CA GLY A 291 5.56 5.28 19.15
C GLY A 291 6.93 5.05 18.46
N TYR A 292 7.30 5.90 17.51
CA TYR A 292 8.40 5.62 16.56
C TYR A 292 9.79 5.40 17.18
N SER A 293 10.10 6.10 18.27
CA SER A 293 11.41 5.95 18.95
C SER A 293 11.20 5.40 20.35
N SER A 294 12.21 4.70 20.88
CA SER A 294 12.22 4.18 22.26
C SER A 294 12.02 5.26 23.33
N SER A 295 12.21 6.54 22.98
CA SER A 295 12.01 7.69 23.87
C SER A 295 10.62 8.32 23.77
N ILE A 296 9.78 7.90 22.81
CA ILE A 296 8.44 8.47 22.58
C ILE A 296 7.43 7.35 22.65
N TYR A 297 6.75 7.25 23.79
CA TYR A 297 5.62 6.35 23.97
C TYR A 297 4.41 6.84 23.15
N GLY A 298 3.83 5.95 22.35
CA GLY A 298 2.73 6.30 21.45
C GLY A 298 1.66 5.23 21.34
N LEU A 299 0.83 5.40 20.31
CA LEU A 299 -0.33 4.58 20.02
C LEU A 299 0.02 3.09 19.99
N LYS A 300 1.03 2.70 19.20
CA LYS A 300 1.33 1.27 19.01
C LYS A 300 1.83 0.62 20.29
N ASP A 301 2.63 1.35 21.07
CA ASP A 301 3.19 0.86 22.33
C ASP A 301 2.07 0.67 23.36
N TYR A 302 1.16 1.65 23.47
CA TYR A 302 -0.01 1.54 24.34
C TYR A 302 -0.93 0.38 23.95
N MET A 303 -1.21 0.20 22.66
CA MET A 303 -2.08 -0.88 22.20
C MET A 303 -1.51 -2.27 22.52
N VAL A 304 -0.18 -2.42 22.47
CA VAL A 304 0.50 -3.65 22.88
C VAL A 304 0.53 -3.81 24.39
N ASP A 305 0.96 -2.78 25.13
CA ASP A 305 1.09 -2.83 26.59
C ASP A 305 -0.25 -3.04 27.31
N GLN A 306 -1.36 -2.57 26.75
CA GLN A 306 -2.70 -2.84 27.28
C GLN A 306 -3.24 -4.23 26.90
N GLY A 307 -2.53 -4.97 26.03
CA GLY A 307 -2.94 -6.29 25.54
C GLY A 307 -4.11 -6.25 24.56
N PHE A 308 -4.29 -5.13 23.85
CA PHE A 308 -5.33 -4.99 22.82
C PHE A 308 -4.83 -5.48 21.46
N PHE A 309 -3.56 -5.26 21.16
CA PHE A 309 -2.92 -5.61 19.89
C PHE A 309 -1.57 -6.32 20.12
N PHE A 310 -1.08 -7.05 19.13
CA PHE A 310 0.27 -7.62 19.09
C PHE A 310 0.94 -7.28 17.76
N ALA A 311 2.28 -7.23 17.75
CA ALA A 311 3.03 -6.88 16.55
C ALA A 311 3.29 -8.12 15.68
N SER A 312 3.22 -7.97 14.35
CA SER A 312 3.63 -8.99 13.39
C SER A 312 4.12 -8.35 12.10
N SER A 313 5.10 -8.96 11.43
CA SER A 313 5.48 -8.59 10.06
C SER A 313 4.64 -9.31 8.99
N ASN A 314 3.82 -10.29 9.39
CA ASN A 314 3.03 -11.08 8.46
C ASN A 314 1.73 -10.35 8.09
N LYS A 315 1.66 -9.81 6.87
CA LYS A 315 0.47 -9.14 6.35
C LYS A 315 -0.76 -10.05 6.29
N ASN A 316 -0.59 -11.37 6.15
CA ASN A 316 -1.71 -12.29 6.01
C ASN A 316 -2.47 -12.49 7.33
N LYS A 317 -1.80 -12.28 8.47
CA LYS A 317 -2.43 -12.20 9.80
C LYS A 317 -3.21 -10.92 10.02
N ALA A 318 -2.81 -9.83 9.37
CA ALA A 318 -3.49 -8.55 9.52
C ALA A 318 -4.91 -8.62 8.93
N MET A 319 -5.84 -7.94 9.57
CA MET A 319 -7.25 -7.92 9.20
C MET A 319 -7.74 -6.48 9.16
N ALA A 320 -8.92 -6.24 8.58
CA ALA A 320 -9.50 -4.92 8.64
C ALA A 320 -9.71 -4.51 10.12
N GLY A 321 -9.18 -3.34 10.48
CA GLY A 321 -9.07 -2.86 11.86
C GLY A 321 -7.71 -3.12 12.53
N SER A 322 -6.75 -3.75 11.85
CA SER A 322 -5.33 -3.76 12.25
C SER A 322 -4.68 -2.42 11.96
N ILE A 323 -3.69 -2.02 12.77
CA ILE A 323 -2.83 -0.88 12.47
C ILE A 323 -1.77 -1.34 11.48
N ILE A 324 -1.54 -0.56 10.43
CA ILE A 324 -0.38 -0.69 9.56
C ILE A 324 0.62 0.40 9.96
N TYR A 325 1.88 0.03 10.15
CA TYR A 325 2.93 0.92 10.65
C TYR A 325 4.17 0.85 9.77
N TRP A 326 4.58 2.01 9.23
CA TRP A 326 5.82 2.15 8.46
C TRP A 326 6.98 2.41 9.40
N THR A 327 7.87 1.42 9.52
CA THR A 327 8.95 1.39 10.50
C THR A 327 10.08 2.34 10.17
N SER A 328 10.22 2.75 8.90
CA SER A 328 11.30 3.62 8.42
C SER A 328 11.03 5.12 8.54
N TYR A 329 9.76 5.57 8.71
CA TYR A 329 9.46 7.02 8.74
C TYR A 329 8.30 7.48 9.65
N SER A 330 8.01 6.81 10.76
CA SER A 330 7.03 7.25 11.77
C SER A 330 5.62 7.53 11.21
N HIS A 331 5.06 6.58 10.47
CA HIS A 331 3.73 6.71 9.90
C HIS A 331 2.83 5.52 10.28
N VAL A 332 1.53 5.78 10.52
CA VAL A 332 0.52 4.77 10.79
C VAL A 332 -0.73 5.00 9.95
N GLY A 333 -1.38 3.91 9.60
CA GLY A 333 -2.74 3.88 9.06
C GLY A 333 -3.53 2.75 9.72
N LEU A 334 -4.77 2.55 9.27
CA LEU A 334 -5.57 1.38 9.63
C LEU A 334 -5.90 0.58 8.37
N VAL A 335 -5.64 -0.72 8.41
CA VAL A 335 -6.06 -1.64 7.35
C VAL A 335 -7.58 -1.60 7.28
N ASP A 336 -8.14 -1.31 6.11
CA ASP A 336 -9.59 -1.28 5.92
C ASP A 336 -10.09 -2.46 5.07
N GLN A 337 -9.21 -3.14 4.34
CA GLN A 337 -9.51 -4.37 3.60
C GLN A 337 -8.32 -5.32 3.64
N ASN A 338 -8.57 -6.61 3.85
CA ASN A 338 -7.63 -7.68 3.51
C ASN A 338 -8.42 -8.93 3.12
N ASP A 339 -8.58 -9.11 1.81
CA ASP A 339 -9.37 -10.21 1.23
C ASP A 339 -8.51 -11.43 0.85
N THR A 340 -7.28 -11.51 1.37
CA THR A 340 -6.22 -12.50 1.09
C THR A 340 -5.52 -12.37 -0.26
N VAL A 341 -6.13 -11.69 -1.23
CA VAL A 341 -5.52 -11.44 -2.54
C VAL A 341 -4.87 -10.05 -2.56
N THR A 342 -5.55 -9.06 -2.00
CA THR A 342 -5.09 -7.68 -1.87
C THR A 342 -5.38 -7.12 -0.48
N MET A 343 -4.75 -5.98 -0.18
CA MET A 343 -4.95 -5.24 1.07
C MET A 343 -5.02 -3.75 0.77
N THR A 344 -5.88 -3.05 1.49
CA THR A 344 -5.94 -1.59 1.46
C THR A 344 -5.92 -1.00 2.87
N PHE A 345 -5.57 0.28 2.95
CA PHE A 345 -5.57 1.01 4.21
C PHE A 345 -6.06 2.45 4.04
N CYS A 346 -6.46 3.03 5.18
CA CYS A 346 -6.75 4.46 5.29
C CYS A 346 -5.76 5.13 6.25
N ALA A 347 -5.38 6.36 5.95
CA ALA A 347 -4.42 7.12 6.75
C ALA A 347 -4.64 8.64 6.61
N HIS A 348 -4.08 9.40 7.57
CA HIS A 348 -3.94 10.86 7.54
C HIS A 348 -2.46 11.26 7.43
N THR A 349 -2.15 12.57 7.29
CA THR A 349 -0.83 13.16 6.97
C THR A 349 -0.47 12.99 5.49
N ASN A 350 -0.38 11.75 5.04
CA ASN A 350 -0.36 11.40 3.63
C ASN A 350 -1.72 10.81 3.33
N ASP A 351 -2.76 11.63 3.22
CA ASP A 351 -4.13 11.12 3.21
C ASP A 351 -4.30 9.95 2.26
N ARG A 352 -4.90 8.87 2.76
CA ARG A 352 -5.22 7.66 2.02
C ARG A 352 -6.63 7.25 2.36
N LYS A 353 -7.41 6.92 1.34
CA LYS A 353 -8.71 6.26 1.47
C LYS A 353 -8.66 4.97 0.69
N SER A 354 -8.79 3.84 1.38
CA SER A 354 -8.68 2.50 0.78
C SER A 354 -7.53 2.41 -0.24
N SER A 355 -6.36 2.92 0.15
CA SER A 355 -5.19 2.96 -0.72
C SER A 355 -4.59 1.59 -0.86
N SER A 356 -4.17 1.26 -2.07
CA SER A 356 -3.50 0.01 -2.42
C SER A 356 -2.26 -0.20 -1.55
N PHE A 357 -2.15 -1.37 -0.92
CA PHE A 357 -0.94 -1.79 -0.23
C PHE A 357 -0.27 -2.97 -0.97
N LYS A 358 1.05 -2.88 -1.14
CA LYS A 358 1.89 -3.96 -1.68
C LYS A 358 3.02 -4.24 -0.69
N ASN A 359 3.44 -5.50 -0.61
CA ASN A 359 4.34 -5.94 0.45
C ASN A 359 5.72 -5.30 0.29
N ILE A 360 6.17 -4.59 1.33
CA ILE A 360 7.45 -3.88 1.38
C ILE A 360 8.14 -4.20 2.72
N SER A 361 9.48 -4.16 2.75
CA SER A 361 10.28 -4.64 3.89
C SER A 361 10.13 -3.83 5.19
N ASP A 362 9.60 -2.61 5.10
CA ASP A 362 9.66 -1.62 6.18
C ASP A 362 8.29 -1.37 6.82
N VAL A 363 7.49 -2.45 6.95
CA VAL A 363 6.15 -2.40 7.51
C VAL A 363 5.97 -3.44 8.59
N SER A 364 5.29 -3.05 9.66
CA SER A 364 4.78 -3.95 10.68
C SER A 364 3.28 -3.71 10.85
N PHE A 365 2.59 -4.77 11.24
CA PHE A 365 1.18 -4.74 11.57
C PHE A 365 1.03 -4.86 13.08
N TYR A 366 0.12 -4.07 13.64
CA TYR A 366 -0.38 -4.32 14.99
C TYR A 366 -1.78 -4.89 14.84
N ILE A 367 -1.94 -6.14 15.25
CA ILE A 367 -3.09 -6.97 14.96
C ILE A 367 -3.91 -7.11 16.25
N PRO A 368 -5.25 -6.97 16.20
CA PRO A 368 -6.08 -7.16 17.38
C PRO A 368 -5.87 -8.55 17.98
N VAL A 369 -5.67 -8.61 19.29
CA VAL A 369 -5.53 -9.89 20.01
C VAL A 369 -6.84 -10.69 19.95
N TRP A 370 -7.98 -10.01 19.84
CA TRP A 370 -9.30 -10.61 19.66
C TRP A 370 -9.88 -10.25 18.29
N ASP A 371 -10.21 -11.25 17.46
CA ASP A 371 -11.02 -11.04 16.27
C ASP A 371 -12.49 -10.95 16.68
N SER A 372 -12.99 -9.72 16.83
CA SER A 372 -14.39 -9.45 17.17
C SER A 372 -15.40 -9.84 16.10
N TYR A 373 -14.97 -10.13 14.87
CA TYR A 373 -15.85 -10.63 13.82
C TYR A 373 -15.97 -12.16 13.86
N GLY A 374 -14.82 -12.83 13.96
CA GLY A 374 -14.73 -14.29 14.08
C GLY A 374 -15.14 -14.83 15.44
N GLY A 375 -15.05 -14.01 16.50
CA GLY A 375 -15.31 -14.41 17.87
C GLY A 375 -14.21 -15.33 18.43
N VAL A 376 -12.96 -15.15 17.98
CA VAL A 376 -11.81 -15.99 18.34
C VAL A 376 -10.61 -15.14 18.76
N TRP A 377 -9.72 -15.72 19.56
CA TRP A 377 -8.42 -15.13 19.84
C TRP A 377 -7.50 -15.29 18.64
N THR A 378 -6.78 -14.23 18.28
CA THR A 378 -5.83 -14.26 17.17
C THR A 378 -4.51 -14.92 17.61
N PRO A 379 -3.92 -15.83 16.82
CA PRO A 379 -2.59 -16.39 17.08
C PRO A 379 -1.46 -15.33 17.08
N GLN A 380 -0.72 -15.19 18.20
CA GLN A 380 0.15 -14.02 18.48
C GLN A 380 1.63 -14.16 18.06
N ASN A 381 2.01 -15.32 17.57
CA ASN A 381 3.40 -15.73 17.35
C ASN A 381 4.08 -15.18 16.10
#